data_AF-A0A0S7YRV0-F1
#
_entry.id   AF-A0A0S7YRV0-F1
#
_cell.length_a   1.000
_cell.length_b   1.000
_cell.length_c   1.000
_cell.angle_alpha   90.00
_cell.angle_beta   90.00
_cell.angle_gamma   90.00
#
_symmetry.space_group_name_H-M   'P 1'
#
loop_
_entity.id
_entity.type
_entity.pdbx_description
1 polymer ?
#
loop_
_entity_poly.entity_id
_entity_poly.type
_entity_poly.pdbx_seq_one_letter_code
_entity_poly.pdbx_strand_id
1 'polypeptide(L)'
;MTVFFGTQPALATQGHGGIEGVYAHQFAHLFFLFAMGSLIYWLRDRGLVRDPGWRMIQYSALFFILWNVDTLLVHALDDQFELIEVQRIGLWKIRLTDAFDHNAVKLVYYIAKLDHLLCVPALVFLYVGLRRLLDRDRPESSAGVPS
;
A
#
# COMPACT_ATOMS: atom_id res chain seq x y z
N MET A 1 -14.61 -24.12 43.69
CA MET A 1 -13.38 -23.73 42.98
C MET A 1 -13.82 -23.08 41.67
N THR A 2 -13.88 -21.74 41.67
CA THR A 2 -14.47 -20.98 40.57
C THR A 2 -13.34 -20.44 39.72
N VAL A 3 -13.20 -20.92 38.49
CA VAL A 3 -12.19 -20.44 37.53
C VAL A 3 -12.75 -19.19 36.86
N PHE A 4 -12.08 -18.06 37.04
CA PHE A 4 -12.36 -16.83 36.29
C PHE A 4 -11.69 -16.92 34.91
N PHE A 5 -12.50 -16.88 33.86
CA PHE A 5 -12.03 -16.60 32.49
C PHE A 5 -12.00 -15.08 32.29
N GLY A 6 -10.88 -14.46 32.64
CA GLY A 6 -10.62 -13.06 32.28
C GLY A 6 -9.95 -12.98 30.91
N THR A 7 -10.54 -12.25 29.96
CA THR A 7 -9.84 -11.87 28.73
C THR A 7 -8.77 -10.85 29.07
N GLN A 8 -7.56 -11.34 29.34
CA GLN A 8 -6.39 -10.48 29.38
C GLN A 8 -6.18 -9.87 28.00
N PRO A 9 -5.81 -8.58 27.89
CA PRO A 9 -5.43 -8.01 26.61
C PRO A 9 -4.29 -8.85 26.04
N ALA A 10 -4.55 -9.51 24.91
CA ALA A 10 -3.50 -10.19 24.18
C ALA A 10 -2.51 -9.11 23.73
N LEU A 11 -1.27 -9.16 24.25
CA LEU A 11 -0.10 -8.41 23.79
C LEU A 11 0.33 -8.87 22.38
N ALA A 12 -0.63 -9.07 21.49
CA ALA A 12 -0.45 -9.53 20.13
C ALA A 12 -0.97 -8.43 19.23
N THR A 13 -0.04 -7.74 18.57
CA THR A 13 -0.17 -6.54 17.72
C THR A 13 -0.16 -5.23 18.51
N GLN A 14 0.91 -4.47 18.25
CA GLN A 14 1.28 -3.18 18.82
C GLN A 14 0.08 -2.23 18.86
N GLY A 15 -0.53 -2.06 20.04
CA GLY A 15 -1.53 -1.03 20.27
C GLY A 15 -0.84 0.32 20.15
N HIS A 16 -1.08 1.04 19.05
CA HIS A 16 -0.76 2.46 18.83
C HIS A 16 0.39 2.96 19.71
N GLY A 17 1.63 2.58 19.35
CA GLY A 17 2.80 2.87 20.16
C GLY A 17 3.18 4.34 20.07
N GLY A 18 2.60 5.18 20.93
CA GLY A 18 3.02 6.57 21.16
C GLY A 18 3.18 7.42 19.89
N ILE A 19 3.87 8.54 20.04
CA ILE A 19 4.26 9.39 18.90
C ILE A 19 5.31 8.68 18.03
N GLU A 20 6.09 7.77 18.62
CA GLU A 20 7.18 7.05 17.98
C GLU A 20 6.69 6.14 16.86
N GLY A 21 5.55 5.48 17.06
CA GLY A 21 4.91 4.63 16.06
C GLY A 21 4.43 5.43 14.84
N VAL A 22 3.90 6.63 15.07
CA VAL A 22 3.49 7.54 13.98
C VAL A 22 4.70 7.97 13.17
N TYR A 23 5.79 8.40 13.82
CA TYR A 23 7.02 8.77 13.11
C TYR A 23 7.63 7.61 12.34
N ALA A 24 7.71 6.42 12.94
CA ALA A 24 8.23 5.23 12.28
C ALA A 24 7.39 4.84 11.05
N HIS A 25 6.06 4.92 11.16
CA HIS A 25 5.14 4.64 10.06
C HIS A 25 5.28 5.65 8.91
N GLN A 26 5.31 6.95 9.21
CA GLN A 26 5.53 8.00 8.21
C GLN A 26 6.90 7.85 7.53
N PHE A 27 7.94 7.52 8.28
CA PHE A 27 9.27 7.27 7.72
C PHE A 27 9.30 6.03 6.84
N ALA A 28 8.56 4.97 7.20
CA ALA A 28 8.44 3.78 6.38
C ALA A 28 7.82 4.08 5.00
N HIS A 29 6.80 4.97 4.95
CA HIS A 29 6.24 5.45 3.69
C HIS A 29 7.28 6.18 2.83
N LEU A 30 8.01 7.13 3.41
CA LEU A 30 9.06 7.88 2.69
C LEU A 30 10.16 6.94 2.16
N PHE A 31 10.61 6.01 2.99
CA PHE A 31 11.60 5.01 2.59
C PHE A 31 11.08 4.13 1.44
N PHE A 32 9.84 3.66 1.54
CA PHE A 32 9.24 2.81 0.51
C PHE A 32 9.07 3.57 -0.82
N LEU A 33 8.63 4.83 -0.78
CA LEU A 33 8.54 5.70 -1.94
C LEU A 33 9.90 5.86 -2.63
N PHE A 34 10.96 6.12 -1.85
CA PHE A 34 12.32 6.22 -2.37
C PHE A 34 12.83 4.90 -2.97
N ALA A 35 12.54 3.77 -2.31
CA ALA A 35 12.93 2.44 -2.78
C ALA A 35 12.27 2.10 -4.12
N MET A 36 10.96 2.39 -4.27
CA MET A 36 10.25 2.17 -5.53
C MET A 36 10.76 3.10 -6.65
N GLY A 37 11.04 4.37 -6.34
CA GLY A 37 11.63 5.30 -7.30
C GLY A 37 13.02 4.84 -7.78
N SER A 38 13.85 4.39 -6.84
CA SER A 38 15.17 3.82 -7.14
C SER A 38 15.06 2.55 -7.98
N LEU A 39 14.11 1.67 -7.68
CA LEU A 39 13.84 0.46 -8.47
C LEU A 39 13.50 0.82 -9.92
N ILE A 40 12.57 1.77 -10.14
CA ILE A 40 12.21 2.23 -11.49
C ILE A 40 13.43 2.80 -12.22
N TYR A 41 14.22 3.64 -11.54
CA TYR A 41 15.44 4.21 -12.10
C TYR A 41 16.39 3.12 -12.60
N TRP A 42 16.73 2.15 -11.73
CA TRP A 42 17.66 1.08 -12.07
C TRP A 42 17.13 0.11 -13.13
N LEU A 43 15.83 -0.18 -13.14
CA LEU A 43 15.22 -1.00 -14.20
C LEU A 43 15.37 -0.35 -15.57
N ARG A 44 15.20 0.98 -15.64
CA ARG A 44 15.33 1.74 -16.89
C ARG A 44 16.78 1.90 -17.31
N ASP A 45 17.65 2.29 -16.39
CA ASP A 45 19.09 2.48 -16.62
C ASP A 45 19.75 1.21 -17.19
N ARG A 46 19.40 0.04 -16.64
CA ARG A 46 19.91 -1.27 -17.10
C ARG A 46 19.16 -1.83 -18.31
N GLY A 47 18.17 -1.12 -18.84
CA GLY A 47 17.37 -1.57 -19.98
C GLY A 47 16.50 -2.81 -19.72
N LEU A 48 16.30 -3.20 -18.46
CA LEU A 48 15.53 -4.41 -18.07
C LEU A 48 14.06 -4.31 -18.51
N VAL A 49 13.51 -3.10 -18.57
CA VAL A 49 12.11 -2.82 -18.97
C VAL A 49 11.80 -3.23 -20.42
N ARG A 50 12.81 -3.57 -21.23
CA ARG A 50 12.61 -4.20 -22.55
C ARG A 50 11.96 -5.56 -22.42
N ASP A 51 12.29 -6.30 -21.36
CA ASP A 51 11.65 -7.56 -21.01
C ASP A 51 10.24 -7.31 -20.42
N PRO A 52 9.22 -8.06 -20.88
CA PRO A 52 7.85 -7.84 -20.47
C PRO A 52 7.58 -8.17 -18.99
N GLY A 53 8.35 -9.03 -18.34
CA GLY A 53 8.26 -9.32 -16.91
C GLY A 53 8.75 -8.14 -16.08
N TRP A 54 9.96 -7.66 -16.36
CA TRP A 54 10.54 -6.49 -15.72
C TRP A 54 9.72 -5.21 -15.94
N ARG A 55 9.08 -5.06 -17.11
CA ARG A 55 8.15 -3.95 -17.36
C ARG A 55 6.93 -3.95 -16.44
N MET A 56 6.38 -5.13 -16.12
CA MET A 56 5.28 -5.23 -15.16
C MET A 56 5.75 -4.87 -13.74
N ILE A 57 6.97 -5.26 -13.34
CA ILE A 57 7.57 -4.83 -12.07
C ILE A 57 7.69 -3.30 -12.01
N GLN A 58 8.07 -2.64 -13.12
CA GLN A 58 8.10 -1.18 -13.20
C GLN A 58 6.70 -0.56 -12.98
N TYR A 59 5.66 -1.12 -13.61
CA TYR A 59 4.29 -0.62 -13.41
C TYR A 59 3.80 -0.85 -11.99
N SER A 60 4.11 -2.00 -11.40
CA SER A 60 3.85 -2.26 -9.98
C SER A 60 4.47 -1.20 -9.08
N ALA A 61 5.77 -0.91 -9.27
CA ALA A 61 6.47 0.11 -8.50
C ALA A 61 5.84 1.50 -8.67
N LEU A 62 5.38 1.86 -9.89
CA LEU A 62 4.69 3.13 -10.12
C LEU A 62 3.37 3.21 -9.35
N PHE A 63 2.53 2.18 -9.41
CA PHE A 63 1.28 2.15 -8.66
C PHE A 63 1.51 2.16 -7.15
N PHE A 64 2.56 1.49 -6.66
CA PHE A 64 2.95 1.55 -5.26
C PHE A 64 3.38 2.96 -4.83
N ILE A 65 4.10 3.72 -5.67
CA ILE A 65 4.41 5.13 -5.40
C ILE A 65 3.12 5.94 -5.32
N LEU A 66 2.22 5.80 -6.29
CA LEU A 66 0.95 6.54 -6.30
C LEU A 66 0.12 6.23 -5.05
N TRP A 67 0.01 4.94 -4.70
CA TRP A 67 -0.66 4.51 -3.47
C TRP A 67 0.01 5.10 -2.22
N ASN A 68 1.34 5.13 -2.16
CA ASN A 68 2.04 5.68 -1.01
C ASN A 68 1.83 7.19 -0.84
N VAL A 69 1.83 7.94 -1.94
CA VAL A 69 1.52 9.38 -1.92
C VAL A 69 0.10 9.62 -1.44
N ASP A 70 -0.84 8.80 -1.90
CA ASP A 70 -2.25 8.84 -1.48
C ASP A 70 -2.40 8.57 0.03
N THR A 71 -1.73 7.53 0.55
CA THR A 71 -1.73 7.22 2.00
C THR A 71 -1.09 8.34 2.83
N LEU A 72 0.02 8.94 2.38
CA LEU A 72 0.64 10.10 3.03
C LEU A 72 -0.30 11.31 3.05
N LEU A 73 -1.05 11.54 1.98
CA LEU A 73 -2.04 12.62 1.91
C LEU A 73 -3.18 12.39 2.91
N VAL A 74 -3.72 11.18 2.99
CA VAL A 74 -4.77 10.84 3.96
C VAL A 74 -4.28 11.05 5.39
N HIS A 75 -3.08 10.58 5.73
CA HIS A 75 -2.49 10.81 7.04
C HIS A 75 -2.25 12.29 7.34
N ALA A 76 -1.81 13.09 6.38
CA ALA A 76 -1.65 14.53 6.58
C ALA A 76 -3.01 15.20 6.88
N LEU A 77 -4.05 14.84 6.11
CA LEU A 77 -5.39 15.39 6.30
C LEU A 77 -6.04 15.00 7.63
N ASP A 78 -5.88 13.73 8.05
CA ASP A 78 -6.44 13.21 9.30
C ASP A 78 -5.62 13.62 10.54
N ASP A 79 -4.29 13.48 10.51
CA ASP A 79 -3.44 13.57 11.72
C ASP A 79 -2.77 14.95 11.90
N GLN A 80 -2.47 15.68 10.82
CA GLN A 80 -1.70 16.95 10.92
C GLN A 80 -2.57 18.20 10.80
N PHE A 81 -3.61 18.14 9.97
CA PHE A 81 -4.42 19.32 9.68
C PHE A 81 -5.78 19.32 10.39
N GLU A 82 -6.22 18.19 10.95
CA GLU A 82 -7.56 18.02 11.56
C GLU A 82 -8.69 18.60 10.68
N LEU A 83 -8.47 18.63 9.36
CA LEU A 83 -9.35 19.34 8.41
C LEU A 83 -10.70 18.64 8.27
N ILE A 84 -10.73 17.34 8.57
CA ILE A 84 -11.87 16.46 8.40
C ILE A 84 -12.15 15.76 9.72
N GLU A 85 -13.19 16.20 10.42
CA GLU A 85 -13.72 15.43 11.54
C GLU A 85 -14.57 14.27 11.00
N VAL A 86 -14.04 13.05 11.17
CA VAL A 86 -14.74 11.81 10.84
C VAL A 86 -15.56 11.36 12.04
N GLN A 87 -16.79 11.83 12.17
CA GLN A 87 -17.68 11.41 13.24
C GLN A 87 -18.44 10.13 12.86
N ARG A 88 -18.23 9.05 13.61
CA ARG A 88 -19.00 7.81 13.45
C ARG A 88 -20.38 7.97 14.09
N ILE A 89 -21.36 8.39 13.28
CA ILE A 89 -22.76 8.60 13.70
C ILE A 89 -23.60 7.31 13.76
N GLY A 90 -23.01 6.14 13.50
CA GLY A 90 -23.68 4.84 13.67
C GLY A 90 -22.80 3.64 13.29
N LEU A 91 -23.35 2.43 13.42
CA LEU A 91 -22.64 1.17 13.12
C LEU A 91 -22.07 1.12 11.69
N TRP A 92 -22.81 1.69 10.72
CA TRP A 92 -22.49 1.72 9.29
C TRP A 92 -22.54 3.15 8.69
N LYS A 93 -22.52 4.18 9.53
CA LYS A 93 -22.66 5.58 9.08
C LYS A 93 -21.53 6.43 9.63
N ILE A 94 -20.88 7.14 8.74
CA ILE A 94 -19.82 8.09 9.03
C ILE A 94 -20.27 9.44 8.47
N ARG A 95 -20.20 10.47 9.29
CA ARG A 95 -20.42 11.86 8.88
C ARG A 95 -19.06 12.50 8.72
N LEU A 96 -18.79 13.03 7.53
CA LEU A 96 -17.64 13.88 7.28
C LEU A 96 -18.08 15.33 7.47
N THR A 97 -17.56 15.96 8.51
CA THR A 97 -17.65 17.41 8.73
C THR A 97 -16.31 18.01 8.34
N ASP A 98 -16.34 18.94 7.38
CA ASP A 98 -15.17 19.68 6.90
C ASP A 98 -15.22 21.07 7.54
N ALA A 99 -14.07 21.57 8.00
CA ALA A 99 -13.93 22.92 8.54
C ALA A 99 -14.36 24.04 7.56
N PHE A 100 -14.33 23.77 6.24
CA PHE A 100 -14.62 24.77 5.20
C PHE A 100 -15.85 24.47 4.32
N ASP A 101 -16.60 23.41 4.65
CA ASP A 101 -17.77 22.92 3.89
C ASP A 101 -17.55 22.76 2.37
N HIS A 102 -16.32 22.45 1.96
CA HIS A 102 -15.97 22.29 0.55
C HIS A 102 -16.21 20.84 0.10
N ASN A 103 -17.28 20.62 -0.68
CA ASN A 103 -17.62 19.29 -1.22
C ASN A 103 -16.49 18.61 -2.02
N ALA A 104 -15.60 19.37 -2.65
CA ALA A 104 -14.47 18.84 -3.39
C ALA A 104 -13.43 18.16 -2.48
N VAL A 105 -13.16 18.72 -1.30
CA VAL A 105 -12.19 18.17 -0.33
C VAL A 105 -12.71 16.85 0.24
N LYS A 106 -14.01 16.78 0.56
CA LYS A 106 -14.68 15.55 1.01
C LYS A 106 -14.60 14.44 -0.04
N LEU A 107 -14.76 14.78 -1.33
CA LEU A 107 -14.67 13.81 -2.43
C LEU A 107 -13.22 13.30 -2.62
N VAL A 108 -12.23 14.20 -2.61
CA VAL A 108 -10.81 13.82 -2.69
C VAL A 108 -10.45 12.91 -1.53
N TYR A 109 -10.83 13.28 -0.31
CA TYR A 109 -10.60 12.46 0.88
C TYR A 109 -11.27 11.08 0.78
N TYR A 110 -12.52 11.03 0.31
CA TYR A 110 -13.22 9.75 0.15
C TYR A 110 -12.52 8.83 -0.85
N ILE A 111 -12.07 9.37 -1.99
CA ILE A 111 -11.33 8.61 -3.01
C ILE A 111 -9.96 8.18 -2.47
N ALA A 112 -9.25 9.07 -1.78
CA ALA A 112 -7.94 8.77 -1.20
C ALA A 112 -8.01 7.69 -0.11
N LYS A 113 -9.15 7.56 0.57
CA LYS A 113 -9.40 6.48 1.54
C LYS A 113 -9.71 5.13 0.88
N LEU A 114 -9.90 5.08 -0.44
CA LEU A 114 -10.09 3.83 -1.19
C LEU A 114 -8.73 3.24 -1.61
N ASP A 115 -7.93 2.83 -0.63
CA ASP A 115 -6.57 2.26 -0.80
C ASP A 115 -6.47 1.19 -1.91
N HIS A 116 -7.54 0.42 -2.08
CA HIS A 116 -7.62 -0.68 -3.03
C HIS A 116 -7.47 -0.24 -4.49
N LEU A 117 -7.82 1.01 -4.81
CA LEU A 117 -7.81 1.53 -6.18
C LEU A 117 -6.40 1.52 -6.79
N LEU A 118 -5.38 1.73 -5.95
CA LEU A 118 -3.97 1.78 -6.37
C LEU A 118 -3.18 0.55 -5.91
N CYS A 119 -3.44 0.05 -4.70
CA CYS A 119 -2.73 -1.09 -4.14
C CYS A 119 -3.03 -2.41 -4.88
N VAL A 120 -4.29 -2.67 -5.25
CA VAL A 120 -4.65 -3.92 -5.93
C VAL A 120 -4.02 -4.02 -7.33
N PRO A 121 -4.10 -2.98 -8.20
CA PRO A 121 -3.36 -3.00 -9.45
C PRO A 121 -1.85 -3.17 -9.26
N ALA A 122 -1.25 -2.54 -8.24
CA ALA A 122 0.17 -2.69 -7.95
C ALA A 122 0.54 -4.17 -7.70
N LEU A 123 -0.25 -4.88 -6.89
CA LEU A 123 -0.06 -6.30 -6.59
C LEU A 123 -0.28 -7.19 -7.81
N VAL A 124 -1.28 -6.88 -8.64
CA VAL A 124 -1.53 -7.62 -9.88
C VAL A 124 -0.34 -7.49 -10.83
N PHE A 125 0.18 -6.28 -11.05
CA PHE A 125 1.37 -6.08 -11.86
C PHE A 125 2.60 -6.78 -11.29
N LEU A 126 2.77 -6.76 -9.97
CA LEU A 126 3.86 -7.46 -9.28
C LEU A 126 3.79 -8.96 -9.57
N TYR A 127 2.63 -9.57 -9.32
CA TYR A 127 2.39 -10.99 -9.51
C TYR A 127 2.62 -11.42 -10.97
N VAL A 128 2.04 -10.69 -11.93
CA VAL A 128 2.21 -11.00 -13.36
C VAL A 128 3.67 -10.83 -13.78
N GLY A 129 4.36 -9.81 -13.28
CA GLY A 129 5.79 -9.58 -13.54
C GLY A 129 6.66 -10.71 -13.03
N LEU A 130 6.50 -11.09 -11.76
CA LEU A 130 7.24 -12.18 -11.14
C LEU A 130 6.99 -13.51 -11.84
N ARG A 131 5.73 -13.82 -12.16
CA ARG A 131 5.36 -15.05 -12.88
C ARG A 131 6.06 -15.14 -14.24
N ARG A 132 6.09 -14.05 -15.00
CA ARG A 132 6.77 -14.01 -16.31
C ARG A 132 8.27 -14.22 -16.20
N LEU A 133 8.90 -13.68 -15.17
CA LEU A 133 10.33 -13.90 -14.92
C LEU A 133 10.62 -15.36 -14.53
N LEU A 134 9.77 -15.96 -13.69
CA LEU A 134 9.88 -17.38 -13.32
C LEU A 134 9.67 -18.32 -14.51
N ASP A 135 8.68 -18.04 -15.36
CA ASP A 135 8.38 -18.84 -16.55
C ASP A 135 9.54 -18.76 -17.58
N ARG A 136 10.24 -17.63 -17.65
CA ARG A 136 11.44 -17.45 -18.48
C ARG A 136 12.64 -18.26 -17.96
N ASP A 137 12.82 -18.34 -16.65
CA ASP A 137 13.98 -18.98 -16.02
C ASP A 137 13.81 -20.50 -15.84
N ARG A 138 12.63 -21.05 -16.16
CA ARG A 138 12.36 -22.48 -16.09
C ARG A 138 13.14 -23.21 -17.22
N PRO A 139 14.12 -24.07 -16.90
CA PRO A 139 14.86 -24.80 -17.92
C PRO A 139 13.95 -25.77 -18.66
N GLU A 140 14.16 -25.94 -19.97
CA GLU A 140 13.47 -26.91 -20.83
C GLU A 140 13.84 -28.37 -20.52
N SER A 141 13.94 -28.78 -19.25
CA SER A 141 14.41 -30.12 -18.87
C SER A 141 13.34 -31.23 -18.98
N SER A 142 12.30 -31.07 -19.79
CA SER A 142 11.28 -32.11 -19.97
C SER A 142 10.91 -32.39 -21.44
N ALA A 143 11.66 -31.85 -22.40
CA ALA A 143 11.49 -32.16 -23.81
C ALA A 143 12.75 -32.85 -24.36
N GLY A 144 12.76 -34.19 -24.34
CA GLY A 144 13.69 -34.97 -25.14
C GLY A 144 14.46 -36.06 -24.40
N VAL A 145 13.79 -37.18 -24.10
CA VAL A 145 14.43 -38.50 -24.22
C VAL A 145 13.68 -39.22 -25.34
N PRO A 146 14.18 -39.23 -26.59
CA PRO A 146 13.68 -40.14 -27.59
C PRO A 146 14.18 -41.56 -27.25
N SER A 147 13.24 -42.48 -27.03
CA SER A 147 13.44 -43.93 -26.98
C SER A 147 13.63 -44.52 -28.37
#